data_AF-A0A8J4M0W0-F1
#
_entry.id   AF-A0A8J4M0W0-F1
#
_cell.length_a   1.000
_cell.length_b   1.000
_cell.length_c   1.000
_cell.angle_alpha   90.00
_cell.angle_beta   90.00
_cell.angle_gamma   90.00
#
_symmetry.space_group_name_H-M   'P 1'
#
loop_
_entity.id
_entity.type
_entity.pdbx_description
1 polymer ?
#
loop_
_entity_poly.entity_id
_entity_poly.type
_entity_poly.pdbx_seq_one_letter_code
_entity_poly.pdbx_strand_id
1 'polypeptide(L)'
;MWRPGTASGAVGSTSNRHACSLQFLLRVLLLIGAGIGAAHSLSTSTSVLSASPPSPPPSPSPPNPKSPPKPPAPPRPPPSPPKPPGKPRPPPRKPKTPQKPPTLPPSPPRPPPWPPRTRGGIRLTMGSTRSTGRLEVSFRQDYPLMYNYKENGGWAPLCDDGSFGPDDAQFYCQQLGYKYGKQFYGTGISDFGADEETQPTPVGKLMCDSGTPDEIPVGQIAFFAEDTDRVCFLFKSDCPTGVLVALQCSYTLAPPSRPPPPAPPRPPPPPPSSPQKSPPKLADAIKVFNLEKNLKYPDGDDFAARVELLVNASADGRTGPSVWAPLCARPQDLAAYDPPELASSYIEDVLAYTSCQQSEAEPVTWNRQLYGFLRRPVPIPSTPVAQGDVFNPAAYTYWVTVIGGDTETLNSVQEMQLSVSTTPCETGYMFSMYCVWVTAVGK
;
A
#
# COMPACT_ATOMS: atom_id res chain seq x y z
N MET A 1 4.60 -82.88 -1.64
CA MET A 1 5.50 -83.19 -0.51
C MET A 1 6.75 -82.36 -0.70
N TRP A 2 7.32 -81.81 0.39
CA TRP A 2 8.52 -80.95 0.50
C TRP A 2 8.33 -79.41 0.36
N ARG A 3 8.51 -78.75 1.51
CA ARG A 3 8.96 -77.37 1.75
C ARG A 3 10.51 -77.29 1.53
N PRO A 4 11.23 -76.18 1.82
CA PRO A 4 10.92 -74.73 1.85
C PRO A 4 11.95 -73.89 1.02
N GLY A 5 11.76 -72.58 0.92
CA GLY A 5 12.78 -71.66 0.36
C GLY A 5 12.69 -70.25 0.97
N THR A 6 13.68 -69.93 1.79
CA THR A 6 14.00 -68.62 2.39
C THR A 6 14.34 -67.57 1.33
N ALA A 7 13.77 -66.37 1.45
CA ALA A 7 14.10 -65.21 0.61
C ALA A 7 15.03 -64.25 1.36
N SER A 8 16.22 -64.04 0.79
CA SER A 8 17.16 -62.98 1.16
C SER A 8 16.74 -61.65 0.52
N GLY A 9 16.74 -60.58 1.32
CA GLY A 9 16.41 -59.22 0.90
C GLY A 9 17.52 -58.59 0.04
N ALA A 10 17.08 -57.93 -1.03
CA ALA A 10 17.90 -57.26 -2.02
C ALA A 10 18.17 -55.79 -1.69
N VAL A 11 19.30 -55.34 -2.23
CA VAL A 11 19.84 -53.99 -2.36
C VAL A 11 18.85 -53.03 -3.05
N GLY A 12 18.80 -51.76 -2.61
CA GLY A 12 17.97 -50.73 -3.25
C GLY A 12 18.38 -49.29 -2.92
N SER A 13 19.32 -48.76 -3.73
CA SER A 13 19.37 -47.42 -4.35
C SER A 13 19.00 -46.17 -3.52
N THR A 14 20.00 -45.34 -3.24
CA THR A 14 19.87 -43.93 -2.82
C THR A 14 19.47 -43.04 -4.00
N SER A 15 18.44 -42.23 -3.77
CA SER A 15 17.81 -41.31 -4.73
C SER A 15 18.50 -39.94 -4.74
N ASN A 16 18.93 -39.52 -5.93
CA ASN A 16 19.36 -38.16 -6.26
C ASN A 16 18.14 -37.21 -6.32
N ARG A 17 18.13 -36.16 -5.49
CA ARG A 17 17.26 -34.97 -5.68
C ARG A 17 17.97 -33.68 -5.24
N HIS A 18 18.93 -33.21 -6.03
CA HIS A 18 19.41 -31.81 -5.98
C HIS A 18 19.85 -31.37 -7.37
N ALA A 19 18.91 -31.16 -8.29
CA ALA A 19 19.19 -30.58 -9.60
C ALA A 19 17.92 -30.01 -10.25
N CYS A 20 17.30 -28.99 -9.65
CA CYS A 20 16.25 -28.22 -10.35
C CYS A 20 16.15 -26.74 -9.97
N SER A 21 17.00 -26.21 -9.08
CA SER A 21 16.87 -24.81 -8.63
C SER A 21 17.89 -23.83 -9.23
N LEU A 22 18.82 -24.29 -10.08
CA LEU A 22 19.94 -23.47 -10.56
C LEU A 22 19.76 -22.88 -11.97
N GLN A 23 18.71 -23.27 -12.71
CA GLN A 23 18.54 -22.82 -14.11
C GLN A 23 17.77 -21.50 -14.27
N PHE A 24 17.05 -21.03 -13.24
CA PHE A 24 16.25 -19.80 -13.36
C PHE A 24 17.06 -18.52 -13.12
N LEU A 25 18.09 -18.55 -12.26
CA LEU A 25 18.92 -17.37 -11.99
C LEU A 25 19.92 -17.04 -13.11
N LEU A 26 20.34 -18.02 -13.91
CA LEU A 26 21.36 -17.78 -14.95
C LEU A 26 20.83 -17.05 -16.20
N ARG A 27 19.50 -16.94 -16.38
CA ARG A 27 18.91 -16.28 -17.55
C ARG A 27 18.66 -14.78 -17.39
N VAL A 28 18.62 -14.27 -16.15
CA VAL A 28 18.46 -12.82 -15.91
C VAL A 28 19.79 -12.07 -16.08
N LEU A 29 20.93 -12.73 -15.83
CA LEU A 29 22.26 -12.14 -15.94
C LEU A 29 22.81 -12.01 -17.38
N LEU A 30 22.16 -12.62 -18.38
CA LEU A 30 22.67 -12.66 -19.77
C LEU A 30 22.10 -11.57 -20.70
N LEU A 31 21.27 -10.64 -20.20
CA LEU A 31 20.66 -9.58 -21.02
C LEU A 31 21.31 -8.19 -20.89
N ILE A 32 22.41 -8.03 -20.13
CA ILE A 32 23.10 -6.73 -20.00
C ILE A 32 24.45 -6.69 -20.76
N GLY A 33 24.90 -7.81 -21.33
CA GLY A 33 26.19 -7.87 -22.02
C GLY A 33 26.10 -8.06 -23.53
N ALA A 34 25.84 -7.00 -24.31
CA ALA A 34 26.37 -6.81 -25.67
C ALA A 34 25.77 -5.55 -26.35
N GLY A 35 26.59 -4.50 -26.46
CA GLY A 35 26.25 -3.28 -27.20
C GLY A 35 27.49 -2.40 -27.41
N ILE A 36 28.41 -2.91 -28.23
CA ILE A 36 29.66 -2.28 -28.68
C ILE A 36 29.38 -1.06 -29.57
N GLY A 37 30.24 -0.04 -29.55
CA GLY A 37 30.46 0.79 -30.75
C GLY A 37 31.01 2.19 -30.52
N ALA A 38 32.31 2.37 -30.75
CA ALA A 38 33.04 3.62 -30.66
C ALA A 38 32.77 4.61 -31.82
N ALA A 39 33.10 5.88 -31.54
CA ALA A 39 33.58 6.97 -32.42
C ALA A 39 32.63 8.19 -32.51
N HIS A 40 33.06 9.33 -31.97
CA HIS A 40 33.50 10.48 -32.77
C HIS A 40 33.83 11.72 -31.92
N SER A 41 34.94 12.34 -32.29
CA SER A 41 35.24 13.78 -32.27
C SER A 41 35.45 14.50 -30.93
N LEU A 42 36.73 14.82 -30.70
CA LEU A 42 37.14 15.95 -29.88
C LEU A 42 36.47 17.24 -30.40
N SER A 43 35.75 17.93 -29.52
CA SER A 43 35.42 19.34 -29.70
C SER A 43 35.92 20.11 -28.48
N THR A 44 37.02 20.82 -28.67
CA THR A 44 37.54 21.84 -27.76
C THR A 44 36.52 22.98 -27.67
N SER A 45 35.76 23.03 -26.58
CA SER A 45 34.95 24.21 -26.24
C SER A 45 35.73 25.09 -25.27
N THR A 46 36.14 26.24 -25.79
CA THR A 46 36.66 27.40 -25.07
C THR A 46 35.58 27.98 -24.15
N SER A 47 35.84 27.96 -22.84
CA SER A 47 34.99 28.57 -21.84
C SER A 47 35.12 30.10 -21.90
N VAL A 48 34.14 30.77 -22.51
CA VAL A 48 33.97 32.22 -22.38
C VAL A 48 33.14 32.48 -21.12
N LEU A 49 33.73 33.19 -20.16
CA LEU A 49 33.07 33.71 -18.97
C LEU A 49 31.93 34.65 -19.38
N SER A 50 30.69 34.15 -19.34
CA SER A 50 29.49 34.96 -19.49
C SER A 50 29.02 35.41 -18.10
N ALA A 51 29.32 36.66 -17.76
CA ALA A 51 28.80 37.30 -16.56
C ALA A 51 27.28 37.46 -16.68
N SER A 52 26.54 36.91 -15.73
CA SER A 52 25.09 37.08 -15.64
C SER A 52 24.76 38.54 -15.28
N PRO A 53 23.84 39.21 -16.00
CA PRO A 53 23.39 40.54 -15.62
C PRO A 53 22.53 40.50 -14.33
N PRO A 54 22.57 41.56 -13.50
CA PRO A 54 21.82 41.63 -12.26
C PRO A 54 20.31 41.62 -12.51
N SER A 55 19.58 40.88 -11.67
CA SER A 55 18.13 40.77 -11.71
C SER A 55 17.46 42.14 -11.49
N PRO A 56 16.39 42.47 -12.22
CA PRO A 56 15.63 43.70 -12.01
C PRO A 56 14.87 43.67 -10.67
N PRO A 57 14.66 44.83 -10.02
CA PRO A 57 13.93 44.92 -8.77
C PRO A 57 12.45 44.51 -8.93
N PRO A 58 11.83 43.97 -7.87
CA PRO A 58 10.44 43.49 -7.92
C PRO A 58 9.47 44.65 -8.15
N SER A 59 8.57 44.49 -9.12
CA SER A 59 7.46 45.41 -9.37
C SER A 59 6.51 45.51 -8.16
N PRO A 60 5.95 46.69 -7.88
CA PRO A 60 5.03 46.89 -6.77
C PRO A 60 3.73 46.09 -6.97
N SER A 61 3.29 45.43 -5.91
CA SER A 61 2.05 44.64 -5.92
C SER A 61 0.82 45.52 -6.17
N PRO A 62 -0.15 45.06 -6.98
CA PRO A 62 -1.38 45.80 -7.24
C PRO A 62 -2.26 45.88 -5.99
N PRO A 63 -3.04 46.96 -5.83
CA PRO A 63 -3.92 47.14 -4.68
C PRO A 63 -5.05 46.09 -4.65
N ASN A 64 -5.28 45.59 -3.45
CA ASN A 64 -6.23 44.53 -3.14
C ASN A 64 -7.67 44.92 -3.57
N PRO A 65 -8.36 44.15 -4.42
CA PRO A 65 -9.73 44.46 -4.83
C PRO A 65 -10.68 44.39 -3.63
N LYS A 66 -11.47 45.46 -3.44
CA LYS A 66 -12.52 45.52 -2.42
C LYS A 66 -13.51 44.37 -2.61
N SER A 67 -13.75 43.64 -1.52
CA SER A 67 -14.67 42.52 -1.47
C SER A 67 -16.09 42.95 -1.87
N PRO A 68 -16.79 42.17 -2.71
CA PRO A 68 -18.17 42.48 -3.09
C PRO A 68 -19.12 42.37 -1.89
N PRO A 69 -20.18 43.19 -1.85
CA PRO A 69 -21.15 43.18 -0.76
C PRO A 69 -21.93 41.86 -0.69
N LYS A 70 -22.18 41.42 0.54
CA LYS A 70 -22.85 40.16 0.88
C LYS A 70 -24.29 40.15 0.33
N PRO A 71 -24.74 39.07 -0.35
CA PRO A 71 -26.11 38.97 -0.85
C PRO A 71 -27.14 39.05 0.28
N PRO A 72 -28.33 39.65 0.03
CA PRO A 72 -29.41 39.70 1.00
C PRO A 72 -29.95 38.29 1.32
N ALA A 73 -30.31 38.08 2.58
CA ALA A 73 -30.82 36.82 3.07
C ALA A 73 -32.16 36.45 2.40
N PRO A 74 -32.40 35.16 2.10
CA PRO A 74 -33.65 34.72 1.50
C PRO A 74 -34.86 34.94 2.44
N PRO A 75 -36.04 35.24 1.89
CA PRO A 75 -37.25 35.48 2.67
C PRO A 75 -37.70 34.23 3.43
N ARG A 76 -38.19 34.43 4.66
CA ARG A 76 -38.71 33.35 5.51
C ARG A 76 -39.91 32.66 4.84
N PRO A 77 -39.99 31.33 4.91
CA PRO A 77 -41.15 30.60 4.42
C PRO A 77 -42.40 30.94 5.23
N PRO A 78 -43.58 30.94 4.59
CA PRO A 78 -44.85 31.26 5.24
C PRO A 78 -45.23 30.21 6.30
N PRO A 79 -45.98 30.62 7.35
CA PRO A 79 -46.42 29.72 8.41
C PRO A 79 -47.36 28.64 7.88
N SER A 80 -47.18 27.41 8.37
CA SER A 80 -47.98 26.25 7.97
C SER A 80 -49.46 26.40 8.36
N PRO A 81 -50.40 25.86 7.57
CA PRO A 81 -51.83 25.94 7.85
C PRO A 81 -52.22 25.25 9.17
N PRO A 82 -53.26 25.74 9.88
CA PRO A 82 -53.75 25.13 11.10
C PRO A 82 -54.32 23.73 10.85
N LYS A 83 -53.98 22.81 11.74
CA LYS A 83 -54.39 21.39 11.69
C LYS A 83 -55.92 21.25 11.83
N PRO A 84 -56.59 20.37 11.06
CA PRO A 84 -58.03 20.16 11.18
C PRO A 84 -58.43 19.62 12.57
N PRO A 85 -59.64 19.93 13.06
CA PRO A 85 -60.15 19.44 14.33
C PRO A 85 -60.27 17.91 14.31
N GLY A 86 -59.68 17.27 15.32
CA GLY A 86 -59.66 15.82 15.49
C GLY A 86 -61.05 15.26 15.74
N LYS A 87 -61.36 14.12 15.10
CA LYS A 87 -62.61 13.39 15.27
C LYS A 87 -62.84 12.95 16.73
N PRO A 88 -64.11 12.81 17.18
CA PRO A 88 -64.44 12.43 18.55
C PRO A 88 -63.85 11.07 18.93
N ARG A 89 -63.21 11.03 20.10
CA ARG A 89 -62.57 9.84 20.65
C ARG A 89 -63.65 8.84 21.11
N PRO A 90 -63.60 7.56 20.70
CA PRO A 90 -64.55 6.55 21.15
C PRO A 90 -64.39 6.25 22.64
N PRO A 91 -65.45 5.76 23.32
CA PRO A 91 -65.47 5.54 24.76
C PRO A 91 -64.43 4.51 25.21
N PRO A 92 -63.93 4.64 26.45
CA PRO A 92 -62.85 3.80 26.98
C PRO A 92 -63.30 2.34 27.07
N ARG A 93 -62.66 1.47 26.30
CA ARG A 93 -62.79 0.02 26.46
C ARG A 93 -62.21 -0.38 27.82
N LYS A 94 -62.96 -1.21 28.55
CA LYS A 94 -62.57 -1.81 29.83
C LYS A 94 -61.16 -2.42 29.75
N PRO A 95 -60.34 -2.34 30.82
CA PRO A 95 -58.99 -2.87 30.84
C PRO A 95 -59.03 -4.38 30.61
N LYS A 96 -58.52 -4.84 29.46
CA LYS A 96 -58.15 -6.23 29.30
C LYS A 96 -56.82 -6.42 30.02
N THR A 97 -56.80 -7.40 30.92
CA THR A 97 -55.61 -7.90 31.61
C THR A 97 -54.47 -8.09 30.59
N PRO A 98 -53.22 -7.65 30.86
CA PRO A 98 -52.13 -7.75 29.91
C PRO A 98 -51.80 -9.22 29.65
N GLN A 99 -52.32 -9.77 28.55
CA GLN A 99 -51.79 -11.02 28.02
C GLN A 99 -50.43 -10.67 27.42
N LYS A 100 -49.38 -11.25 28.02
CA LYS A 100 -48.02 -11.31 27.46
C LYS A 100 -48.14 -11.65 25.97
N PRO A 101 -47.65 -10.79 25.04
CA PRO A 101 -47.67 -11.09 23.63
C PRO A 101 -47.10 -12.50 23.44
N PRO A 102 -47.76 -13.37 22.65
CA PRO A 102 -47.18 -14.66 22.31
C PRO A 102 -45.78 -14.37 21.77
N THR A 103 -44.77 -14.95 22.43
CA THR A 103 -43.40 -14.98 21.90
C THR A 103 -43.52 -15.48 20.47
N LEU A 104 -43.26 -14.59 19.51
CA LEU A 104 -43.15 -15.00 18.11
C LEU A 104 -42.14 -16.15 18.08
N PRO A 105 -42.47 -17.27 17.41
CA PRO A 105 -41.51 -18.35 17.26
C PRO A 105 -40.23 -17.76 16.64
N PRO A 106 -39.04 -18.16 17.12
CA PRO A 106 -37.79 -17.70 16.55
C PRO A 106 -37.83 -17.93 15.04
N SER A 107 -37.49 -16.90 14.27
CA SER A 107 -37.39 -17.00 12.82
C SER A 107 -36.60 -18.27 12.47
N PRO A 108 -37.08 -19.10 11.53
CA PRO A 108 -36.39 -20.32 11.18
C PRO A 108 -34.92 -20.01 10.86
N PRO A 109 -33.98 -20.89 11.27
CA PRO A 109 -32.58 -20.74 10.92
C PRO A 109 -32.44 -20.51 9.42
N ARG A 110 -31.64 -19.51 9.03
CA ARG A 110 -31.38 -19.21 7.62
C ARG A 110 -30.82 -20.51 6.99
N PRO A 111 -31.31 -20.93 5.80
CA PRO A 111 -30.75 -22.10 5.12
C PRO A 111 -29.23 -21.97 4.98
N PRO A 112 -28.46 -23.05 5.12
CA PRO A 112 -27.02 -23.01 4.93
C PRO A 112 -26.70 -22.45 3.53
N PRO A 113 -25.71 -21.55 3.41
CA PRO A 113 -25.34 -20.96 2.12
C PRO A 113 -24.89 -22.05 1.14
N TRP A 114 -25.27 -21.90 -0.13
CA TRP A 114 -24.82 -22.81 -1.19
C TRP A 114 -23.31 -22.69 -1.38
N PRO A 115 -22.61 -23.79 -1.76
CA PRO A 115 -21.19 -23.71 -2.06
C PRO A 115 -20.96 -22.72 -3.22
N PRO A 116 -19.98 -21.80 -3.09
CA PRO A 116 -19.72 -20.78 -4.09
C PRO A 116 -19.26 -21.40 -5.40
N ARG A 117 -19.75 -20.90 -6.54
CA ARG A 117 -19.13 -21.19 -7.85
C ARG A 117 -17.83 -20.41 -7.93
N THR A 118 -16.71 -21.11 -8.01
CA THR A 118 -15.38 -20.51 -8.22
C THR A 118 -14.92 -20.77 -9.65
N ARG A 119 -14.63 -19.71 -10.41
CA ARG A 119 -13.97 -19.83 -11.73
C ARG A 119 -13.09 -18.62 -11.95
N GLY A 120 -11.85 -18.81 -12.42
CA GLY A 120 -10.95 -17.70 -12.77
C GLY A 120 -10.67 -16.71 -11.63
N GLY A 121 -10.64 -17.16 -10.38
CA GLY A 121 -10.43 -16.27 -9.23
C GLY A 121 -11.63 -15.40 -8.87
N ILE A 122 -12.84 -15.71 -9.32
CA ILE A 122 -14.06 -14.98 -8.91
C ILE A 122 -15.11 -15.94 -8.32
N ARG A 123 -15.90 -15.44 -7.37
CA ARG A 123 -17.01 -16.19 -6.75
C ARG A 123 -18.15 -15.28 -6.29
N LEU A 124 -19.34 -15.89 -6.14
CA LEU A 124 -20.48 -15.26 -5.45
C LEU A 124 -20.70 -15.90 -4.09
N THR A 125 -20.79 -15.09 -3.04
CA THR A 125 -21.05 -15.53 -1.65
C THR A 125 -22.31 -14.89 -1.08
N MET A 126 -22.82 -15.42 0.04
CA MET A 126 -23.91 -14.84 0.86
C MET A 126 -25.28 -14.62 0.18
N GLY A 127 -25.46 -15.03 -1.07
CA GLY A 127 -26.76 -14.93 -1.73
C GLY A 127 -27.69 -16.12 -1.51
N SER A 128 -28.98 -15.88 -1.70
CA SER A 128 -30.03 -16.90 -1.53
C SER A 128 -30.06 -17.93 -2.68
N THR A 129 -29.38 -17.66 -3.79
CA THR A 129 -29.31 -18.53 -4.97
C THR A 129 -27.86 -18.65 -5.45
N ARG A 130 -27.58 -19.64 -6.31
CA ARG A 130 -26.23 -19.78 -6.91
C ARG A 130 -25.87 -18.67 -7.91
N SER A 131 -26.85 -17.89 -8.35
CA SER A 131 -26.71 -16.85 -9.36
C SER A 131 -26.92 -15.45 -8.77
N THR A 132 -26.95 -15.33 -7.46
CA THR A 132 -27.03 -14.03 -6.78
C THR A 132 -26.10 -14.08 -5.59
N GLY A 133 -25.35 -13.02 -5.33
CA GLY A 133 -24.45 -12.98 -4.18
C GLY A 133 -23.43 -11.84 -4.27
N ARG A 134 -22.69 -11.66 -3.18
CA ARG A 134 -21.58 -10.73 -3.07
C ARG A 134 -20.43 -11.20 -3.95
N LEU A 135 -19.89 -10.30 -4.75
CA LEU A 135 -18.74 -10.59 -5.58
C LEU A 135 -17.48 -10.57 -4.71
N GLU A 136 -16.80 -11.72 -4.66
CA GLU A 136 -15.49 -11.84 -4.06
C GLU A 136 -14.49 -12.31 -5.12
N VAL A 137 -13.27 -11.79 -4.99
CA VAL A 137 -12.18 -12.00 -5.95
C VAL A 137 -10.97 -12.57 -5.22
N SER A 138 -10.30 -13.49 -5.90
CA SER A 138 -9.01 -14.05 -5.54
C SER A 138 -8.02 -13.59 -6.60
N PHE A 139 -6.96 -12.93 -6.14
CA PHE A 139 -5.95 -12.34 -7.00
C PHE A 139 -4.58 -12.87 -6.61
N ARG A 140 -3.67 -12.90 -7.58
CA ARG A 140 -2.25 -13.10 -7.23
C ARG A 140 -1.74 -11.82 -6.61
N GLN A 141 -1.17 -11.96 -5.43
CA GLN A 141 -0.25 -10.95 -4.91
C GLN A 141 1.04 -11.08 -5.69
N ASP A 142 1.18 -10.28 -6.73
CA ASP A 142 2.48 -10.15 -7.39
C ASP A 142 3.45 -9.30 -6.55
N TYR A 143 2.93 -8.63 -5.51
CA TYR A 143 3.70 -7.83 -4.56
C TYR A 143 3.55 -8.35 -3.11
N PRO A 144 4.10 -9.55 -2.81
CA PRO A 144 3.90 -10.24 -1.53
C PRO A 144 4.47 -9.53 -0.29
N LEU A 145 5.30 -8.48 -0.46
CA LEU A 145 6.00 -7.84 0.65
C LEU A 145 5.37 -6.52 1.14
N MET A 146 4.46 -5.88 0.40
CA MET A 146 4.12 -4.48 0.68
C MET A 146 2.79 -4.24 1.40
N TYR A 147 1.81 -5.15 1.29
CA TYR A 147 0.46 -4.89 1.81
C TYR A 147 -0.02 -5.84 2.90
N ASN A 148 0.80 -6.84 3.28
CA ASN A 148 0.46 -7.81 4.33
C ASN A 148 -0.99 -8.34 4.25
N TYR A 149 -1.54 -8.47 3.04
CA TYR A 149 -2.89 -9.00 2.83
C TYR A 149 -2.86 -10.50 3.13
N LYS A 150 -3.00 -10.83 4.41
CA LYS A 150 -3.19 -12.20 4.89
C LYS A 150 -4.63 -12.32 5.31
N GLU A 151 -5.58 -12.62 4.43
CA GLU A 151 -6.91 -13.00 4.95
C GLU A 151 -7.82 -13.79 4.00
N ASN A 152 -8.65 -14.65 4.63
CA ASN A 152 -9.72 -15.49 4.09
C ASN A 152 -9.37 -16.49 2.98
N GLY A 153 -8.21 -17.13 3.07
CA GLY A 153 -7.80 -18.15 2.09
C GLY A 153 -7.60 -17.56 0.68
N GLY A 154 -7.27 -16.26 0.61
CA GLY A 154 -6.96 -15.55 -0.63
C GLY A 154 -8.16 -14.94 -1.35
N TRP A 155 -9.24 -14.57 -0.64
CA TRP A 155 -10.44 -13.94 -1.22
C TRP A 155 -10.77 -12.61 -0.54
N ALA A 156 -11.07 -11.58 -1.34
CA ALA A 156 -11.49 -10.26 -0.86
C ALA A 156 -12.80 -9.82 -1.53
N PRO A 157 -13.71 -9.14 -0.81
CA PRO A 157 -14.91 -8.55 -1.39
C PRO A 157 -14.55 -7.28 -2.16
N LEU A 158 -15.30 -7.00 -3.23
CA LEU A 158 -15.10 -5.80 -4.03
C LEU A 158 -16.01 -4.67 -3.54
N CYS A 159 -15.47 -3.46 -3.37
CA CYS A 159 -16.23 -2.26 -3.02
C CYS A 159 -16.95 -1.67 -4.22
N ASP A 160 -18.15 -1.18 -3.97
CA ASP A 160 -18.88 -0.34 -4.91
C ASP A 160 -18.54 1.13 -4.66
N ASP A 161 -17.35 1.53 -5.12
CA ASP A 161 -16.83 2.90 -5.07
C ASP A 161 -17.10 3.70 -6.37
N GLY A 162 -17.91 3.13 -7.26
CA GLY A 162 -18.24 3.70 -8.57
C GLY A 162 -17.30 3.25 -9.70
N SER A 163 -16.24 2.51 -9.42
CA SER A 163 -15.38 1.93 -10.46
C SER A 163 -15.97 0.67 -11.10
N PHE A 164 -17.01 0.08 -10.50
CA PHE A 164 -17.63 -1.15 -10.98
C PHE A 164 -18.94 -0.82 -11.71
N GLY A 165 -18.97 -1.03 -13.02
CA GLY A 165 -20.10 -0.67 -13.87
C GLY A 165 -21.03 -1.83 -14.25
N PRO A 166 -22.10 -1.52 -15.01
CA PRO A 166 -22.97 -2.55 -15.60
C PRO A 166 -22.23 -3.50 -16.55
N ASP A 167 -21.25 -3.00 -17.31
CA ASP A 167 -20.46 -3.81 -18.24
C ASP A 167 -19.55 -4.80 -17.50
N ASP A 168 -19.01 -4.39 -16.34
CA ASP A 168 -18.27 -5.29 -15.47
C ASP A 168 -19.20 -6.34 -14.86
N ALA A 169 -20.39 -5.95 -14.37
CA ALA A 169 -21.38 -6.91 -13.87
C ALA A 169 -21.72 -8.00 -14.90
N GLN A 170 -21.89 -7.58 -16.17
CA GLN A 170 -22.13 -8.47 -17.30
C GLN A 170 -20.92 -9.40 -17.54
N PHE A 171 -19.70 -8.85 -17.60
CA PHE A 171 -18.47 -9.59 -17.79
C PHE A 171 -18.24 -10.63 -16.69
N TYR A 172 -18.32 -10.25 -15.41
CA TYR A 172 -18.09 -11.16 -14.29
C TYR A 172 -19.12 -12.29 -14.23
N CYS A 173 -20.40 -12.02 -14.56
CA CYS A 173 -21.39 -13.08 -14.68
C CYS A 173 -21.09 -14.04 -15.84
N GLN A 174 -20.56 -13.56 -16.97
CA GLN A 174 -20.10 -14.41 -18.06
C GLN A 174 -18.92 -15.29 -17.66
N GLN A 175 -17.97 -14.75 -16.91
CA GLN A 175 -16.85 -15.51 -16.35
C GLN A 175 -17.34 -16.63 -15.40
N LEU A 176 -18.43 -16.42 -14.66
CA LEU A 176 -19.09 -17.45 -13.85
C LEU A 176 -19.95 -18.45 -14.67
N GLY A 177 -20.01 -18.30 -16.00
CA GLY A 177 -20.71 -19.18 -16.92
C GLY A 177 -22.19 -18.85 -17.12
N TYR A 178 -22.61 -17.61 -16.83
CA TYR A 178 -23.96 -17.10 -17.12
C TYR A 178 -23.96 -16.30 -18.44
N LYS A 179 -25.15 -16.01 -18.99
CA LYS A 179 -25.26 -15.20 -20.22
C LYS A 179 -25.42 -13.72 -19.93
N TYR A 180 -26.05 -13.39 -18.81
CA TYR A 180 -26.39 -12.03 -18.42
C TYR A 180 -26.03 -11.78 -16.97
N GLY A 181 -25.68 -10.53 -16.65
CA GLY A 181 -25.33 -10.08 -15.32
C GLY A 181 -25.74 -8.64 -15.09
N LYS A 182 -26.08 -8.33 -13.84
CA LYS A 182 -26.30 -6.96 -13.38
C LYS A 182 -25.90 -6.81 -11.92
N GLN A 183 -25.60 -5.59 -11.51
CA GLN A 183 -25.46 -5.25 -10.10
C GLN A 183 -26.77 -5.54 -9.36
N PHE A 184 -26.63 -6.02 -8.14
CA PHE A 184 -27.72 -6.39 -7.25
C PHE A 184 -27.42 -5.83 -5.86
N TYR A 185 -28.38 -5.11 -5.29
CA TYR A 185 -28.25 -4.56 -3.94
C TYR A 185 -29.20 -5.27 -2.98
N GLY A 186 -28.64 -5.86 -1.92
CA GLY A 186 -29.43 -6.56 -0.91
C GLY A 186 -28.72 -6.58 0.45
N THR A 187 -29.51 -6.43 1.53
CA THR A 187 -29.01 -6.50 2.91
C THR A 187 -28.44 -7.88 3.22
N GLY A 188 -27.27 -7.91 3.85
CA GLY A 188 -26.44 -9.09 4.12
C GLY A 188 -25.67 -9.61 2.91
N ILE A 189 -25.68 -8.89 1.78
CA ILE A 189 -24.99 -9.27 0.54
C ILE A 189 -24.12 -8.11 0.04
N SER A 190 -24.67 -6.90 0.02
CA SER A 190 -23.96 -5.67 -0.35
C SER A 190 -23.33 -4.96 0.85
N ASP A 191 -23.30 -5.62 1.99
CA ASP A 191 -22.68 -5.21 3.25
C ASP A 191 -22.15 -6.46 3.95
N PHE A 192 -21.37 -6.28 5.01
CA PHE A 192 -21.00 -7.39 5.89
C PHE A 192 -22.20 -7.72 6.79
N GLY A 193 -22.58 -9.01 6.82
CA GLY A 193 -23.68 -9.48 7.65
C GLY A 193 -23.36 -9.35 9.15
N ALA A 194 -24.38 -9.23 10.00
CA ALA A 194 -24.19 -9.22 11.45
C ALA A 194 -23.62 -10.54 12.00
N ASP A 195 -23.70 -11.60 11.21
CA ASP A 195 -23.18 -12.94 11.44
C ASP A 195 -21.76 -13.18 10.88
N GLU A 196 -21.15 -12.16 10.24
CA GLU A 196 -19.83 -12.27 9.64
C GLU A 196 -18.75 -11.84 10.65
N GLU A 197 -18.22 -12.83 11.38
CA GLU A 197 -17.22 -12.64 12.46
C GLU A 197 -15.85 -12.17 11.92
N THR A 198 -15.47 -12.60 10.71
CA THR A 198 -14.27 -12.14 10.01
C THR A 198 -14.64 -11.30 8.80
N GLN A 199 -14.34 -10.01 8.86
CA GLN A 199 -14.57 -9.08 7.76
C GLN A 199 -13.28 -8.90 6.97
N PRO A 200 -13.11 -9.58 5.81
CA PRO A 200 -11.93 -9.40 4.98
C PRO A 200 -11.84 -7.94 4.50
N THR A 201 -10.63 -7.39 4.48
CA THR A 201 -10.39 -6.04 3.96
C THR A 201 -10.87 -5.96 2.51
N PRO A 202 -11.83 -5.07 2.19
CA PRO A 202 -12.31 -4.91 0.83
C PRO A 202 -11.24 -4.37 -0.12
N VAL A 203 -11.34 -4.77 -1.39
CA VAL A 203 -10.58 -4.17 -2.50
C VAL A 203 -11.52 -3.32 -3.35
N GLY A 204 -11.01 -2.37 -4.12
CA GLY A 204 -11.82 -1.49 -4.96
C GLY A 204 -11.02 -0.88 -6.11
N LYS A 205 -11.53 0.23 -6.66
CA LYS A 205 -11.01 0.95 -7.82
C LYS A 205 -10.67 0.03 -8.99
N LEU A 206 -11.52 -0.96 -9.23
CA LEU A 206 -11.35 -1.96 -10.28
C LEU A 206 -11.01 -1.29 -11.62
N MET A 207 -9.90 -1.71 -12.22
CA MET A 207 -9.44 -1.20 -13.51
C MET A 207 -9.13 -2.37 -14.45
N CYS A 208 -10.00 -2.61 -15.42
CA CYS A 208 -10.00 -3.82 -16.26
C CYS A 208 -9.62 -3.61 -17.73
N ASP A 209 -9.27 -2.39 -18.10
CA ASP A 209 -8.93 -2.04 -19.48
C ASP A 209 -7.43 -1.76 -19.61
N SER A 210 -6.92 -1.61 -20.85
CA SER A 210 -5.48 -1.50 -21.19
C SER A 210 -4.75 -0.26 -20.66
N GLY A 211 -5.28 0.38 -19.62
CA GLY A 211 -4.62 1.44 -18.89
C GLY A 211 -3.52 0.90 -17.99
N THR A 212 -2.41 1.60 -17.97
CA THR A 212 -1.42 1.46 -16.92
C THR A 212 -1.96 2.17 -15.68
N PRO A 213 -2.07 1.50 -14.51
CA PRO A 213 -2.67 2.14 -13.35
C PRO A 213 -1.80 3.30 -12.85
N ASP A 214 -2.38 4.36 -12.30
CA ASP A 214 -1.56 5.43 -11.68
C ASP A 214 -1.11 5.06 -10.25
N GLU A 215 -1.87 4.16 -9.61
CA GLU A 215 -1.60 3.64 -8.27
C GLU A 215 -0.99 2.23 -8.33
N ILE A 216 -0.39 1.76 -7.24
CA ILE A 216 0.10 0.38 -7.15
C ILE A 216 -1.08 -0.55 -6.86
N PRO A 217 -1.36 -1.54 -7.72
CA PRO A 217 -2.43 -2.48 -7.45
C PRO A 217 -2.05 -3.42 -6.30
N VAL A 218 -3.02 -3.74 -5.45
CA VAL A 218 -2.92 -4.78 -4.40
C VAL A 218 -2.82 -6.17 -5.04
N GLY A 219 -3.36 -6.33 -6.24
CA GLY A 219 -3.16 -7.51 -7.05
C GLY A 219 -3.89 -7.42 -8.38
N GLN A 220 -3.75 -8.49 -9.16
CA GLN A 220 -4.42 -8.64 -10.45
C GLN A 220 -5.29 -9.89 -10.49
N ILE A 221 -6.44 -9.76 -11.15
CA ILE A 221 -7.28 -10.88 -11.53
C ILE A 221 -6.95 -11.22 -12.97
N ALA A 222 -6.29 -12.37 -13.16
CA ALA A 222 -6.05 -12.94 -14.48
C ALA A 222 -7.18 -13.92 -14.82
N PHE A 223 -8.05 -13.52 -15.75
CA PHE A 223 -9.10 -14.40 -16.25
C PHE A 223 -8.51 -15.36 -17.27
N PHE A 224 -8.18 -16.60 -16.85
CA PHE A 224 -7.70 -17.66 -17.76
C PHE A 224 -8.83 -18.28 -18.59
N ALA A 225 -9.68 -17.45 -19.20
CA ALA A 225 -10.58 -17.91 -20.24
C ALA A 225 -9.83 -17.83 -21.58
N GLU A 226 -9.91 -18.87 -22.40
CA GLU A 226 -9.12 -19.05 -23.64
C GLU A 226 -9.27 -17.91 -24.69
N ASP A 227 -10.17 -16.94 -24.47
CA ASP A 227 -10.51 -15.88 -25.43
C ASP A 227 -10.50 -14.45 -24.85
N THR A 228 -10.07 -14.22 -23.60
CA THR A 228 -10.02 -12.85 -23.06
C THR A 228 -8.72 -12.55 -22.33
N ASP A 229 -7.81 -11.83 -23.00
CA ASP A 229 -6.65 -11.17 -22.38
C ASP A 229 -7.06 -9.94 -21.54
N ARG A 230 -8.16 -10.04 -20.78
CA ARG A 230 -8.60 -8.98 -19.88
C ARG A 230 -7.90 -9.19 -18.54
N VAL A 231 -7.05 -8.24 -18.17
CA VAL A 231 -6.43 -8.18 -16.85
C VAL A 231 -7.12 -7.08 -16.07
N CYS A 232 -7.59 -7.41 -14.87
CA CYS A 232 -8.14 -6.43 -13.96
C CYS A 232 -7.21 -6.18 -12.79
N PHE A 233 -6.86 -4.92 -12.57
CA PHE A 233 -6.11 -4.46 -11.42
C PHE A 233 -7.07 -4.08 -10.28
N LEU A 234 -6.69 -4.43 -9.06
CA LEU A 234 -7.41 -4.17 -7.83
C LEU A 234 -6.57 -3.29 -6.92
N PHE A 235 -7.21 -2.38 -6.20
CA PHE A 235 -6.52 -1.46 -5.28
C PHE A 235 -7.09 -1.58 -3.88
N LYS A 236 -6.34 -1.09 -2.90
CA LYS A 236 -6.82 -0.98 -1.53
C LYS A 236 -7.98 0.02 -1.52
N SER A 237 -9.08 -0.37 -0.89
CA SER A 237 -10.24 0.50 -0.73
C SER A 237 -10.73 0.43 0.70
N ASP A 238 -10.87 1.60 1.33
CA ASP A 238 -11.49 1.71 2.65
C ASP A 238 -13.02 1.59 2.59
N CYS A 239 -13.57 1.32 1.41
CA CYS A 239 -15.01 1.16 1.18
C CYS A 239 -15.84 2.29 1.80
N PRO A 240 -15.67 3.56 1.38
CA PRO A 240 -16.21 4.71 2.09
C PRO A 240 -17.75 4.72 2.17
N THR A 241 -18.43 4.05 1.24
CA THR A 241 -19.89 3.89 1.22
C THR A 241 -20.36 2.77 2.14
N GLY A 242 -19.48 1.87 2.56
CA GLY A 242 -19.79 0.60 3.21
C GLY A 242 -20.53 -0.39 2.30
N VAL A 243 -20.59 -0.10 0.99
CA VAL A 243 -21.33 -0.91 0.01
C VAL A 243 -20.37 -1.81 -0.76
N LEU A 244 -20.63 -3.11 -0.71
CA LEU A 244 -19.92 -4.14 -1.46
C LEU A 244 -20.68 -4.49 -2.75
N VAL A 245 -19.93 -4.79 -3.80
CA VAL A 245 -20.47 -5.23 -5.07
C VAL A 245 -21.14 -6.58 -4.88
N ALA A 246 -22.38 -6.67 -5.33
CA ALA A 246 -23.11 -7.92 -5.44
C ALA A 246 -23.76 -8.02 -6.82
N LEU A 247 -23.88 -9.25 -7.30
CA LEU A 247 -24.33 -9.55 -8.66
C LEU A 247 -25.59 -10.39 -8.62
N GLN A 248 -26.41 -10.21 -9.66
CA GLN A 248 -27.46 -11.14 -10.05
C GLN A 248 -27.19 -11.59 -11.50
N CYS A 249 -26.76 -12.84 -11.64
CA CYS A 249 -26.50 -13.49 -12.91
C CYS A 249 -27.71 -14.32 -13.39
N SER A 250 -27.85 -14.48 -14.69
CA SER A 250 -28.93 -15.25 -15.31
C SER A 250 -28.54 -15.82 -16.67
N TYR A 251 -29.23 -16.89 -17.09
CA TYR A 251 -29.16 -17.41 -18.47
C TYR A 251 -30.16 -16.73 -19.40
N THR A 252 -31.13 -16.02 -18.85
CA THR A 252 -32.15 -15.25 -19.57
C THR A 252 -31.98 -13.76 -19.29
N LEU A 253 -32.38 -12.92 -20.24
CA LEU A 253 -32.30 -11.47 -20.10
C LEU A 253 -33.11 -11.03 -18.88
N ALA A 254 -32.44 -10.48 -17.88
CA ALA A 254 -33.09 -9.98 -16.69
C ALA A 254 -33.71 -8.60 -16.98
N PRO A 255 -34.81 -8.23 -16.29
CA PRO A 255 -35.28 -6.84 -16.31
C PRO A 255 -34.19 -5.91 -15.76
N PRO A 256 -34.19 -4.62 -16.15
CA PRO A 256 -33.18 -3.65 -15.71
C PRO A 256 -33.05 -3.60 -14.19
N SER A 257 -31.85 -3.31 -13.69
CA SER A 257 -31.55 -3.15 -12.27
C SER A 257 -32.36 -2.00 -11.66
N ARG A 258 -32.71 -2.14 -10.38
CA ARG A 258 -33.15 -0.97 -9.60
C ARG A 258 -31.92 -0.07 -9.39
N PRO A 259 -32.10 1.26 -9.39
CA PRO A 259 -31.00 2.17 -9.08
C PRO A 259 -30.41 1.87 -7.69
N PRO A 260 -29.11 2.15 -7.49
CA PRO A 260 -28.47 1.98 -6.18
C PRO A 260 -29.26 2.71 -5.10
N PRO A 261 -29.29 2.20 -3.86
CA PRO A 261 -29.81 2.97 -2.74
C PRO A 261 -29.10 4.32 -2.69
N PRO A 262 -29.81 5.44 -2.43
CA PRO A 262 -29.15 6.72 -2.22
C PRO A 262 -28.14 6.56 -1.08
N ALA A 263 -26.91 7.01 -1.31
CA ALA A 263 -25.87 6.97 -0.29
C ALA A 263 -26.40 7.62 1.01
N PRO A 264 -26.14 7.02 2.18
CA PRO A 264 -26.49 7.65 3.44
C PRO A 264 -25.94 9.09 3.46
N PRO A 265 -26.67 10.07 4.03
CA PRO A 265 -26.16 11.42 4.15
C PRO A 265 -24.80 11.35 4.85
N ARG A 266 -23.75 11.86 4.21
CA ARG A 266 -22.41 11.91 4.80
C ARG A 266 -22.54 12.57 6.17
N PRO A 267 -21.96 11.99 7.24
CA PRO A 267 -21.88 12.68 8.52
C PRO A 267 -21.38 14.11 8.29
N PRO A 268 -21.92 15.12 8.99
CA PRO A 268 -21.38 16.47 8.89
C PRO A 268 -19.87 16.39 9.11
N PRO A 269 -19.06 17.06 8.26
CA PRO A 269 -17.62 17.04 8.44
C PRO A 269 -17.31 17.44 9.89
N PRO A 270 -16.38 16.74 10.56
CA PRO A 270 -16.00 17.12 11.92
C PRO A 270 -15.66 18.61 11.95
N PRO A 271 -15.98 19.32 13.05
CA PRO A 271 -15.64 20.73 13.18
C PRO A 271 -14.16 20.91 12.84
N PRO A 272 -13.79 21.96 12.08
CA PRO A 272 -12.40 22.16 11.69
C PRO A 272 -11.54 22.11 12.95
N SER A 273 -10.74 21.07 13.06
CA SER A 273 -9.71 20.97 14.08
C SER A 273 -8.90 22.27 13.99
N SER A 274 -8.57 22.86 15.14
CA SER A 274 -7.67 24.03 15.22
C SER A 274 -6.54 23.87 14.21
N PRO A 275 -6.07 24.93 13.54
CA PRO A 275 -5.03 24.85 12.50
C PRO A 275 -3.83 24.11 13.07
N GLN A 276 -3.85 22.80 12.87
CA GLN A 276 -2.86 21.87 13.34
C GLN A 276 -1.76 22.13 12.35
N LYS A 277 -0.76 22.91 12.80
CA LYS A 277 0.47 23.17 12.08
C LYS A 277 0.83 21.86 11.42
N SER A 278 0.71 21.80 10.09
CA SER A 278 0.83 20.56 9.34
C SER A 278 2.07 19.87 9.87
N PRO A 279 2.01 18.58 10.27
CA PRO A 279 3.23 17.86 10.58
C PRO A 279 4.23 18.17 9.47
N PRO A 280 5.50 18.52 9.80
CA PRO A 280 6.51 18.74 8.77
C PRO A 280 6.40 17.60 7.76
N LYS A 281 6.46 17.92 6.46
CA LYS A 281 6.33 16.88 5.43
C LYS A 281 7.39 15.83 5.78
N LEU A 282 7.01 14.56 5.83
CA LEU A 282 7.90 13.50 6.34
C LEU A 282 9.26 13.50 5.63
N ALA A 283 9.32 13.92 4.36
CA ALA A 283 10.56 14.11 3.61
C ALA A 283 11.55 15.13 4.22
N ASP A 284 11.06 16.14 4.96
CA ASP A 284 11.91 17.17 5.57
C ASP A 284 12.66 16.67 6.82
N ALA A 285 12.34 15.46 7.31
CA ALA A 285 12.90 14.90 8.55
C ALA A 285 14.01 13.86 8.31
N ILE A 286 14.36 13.59 7.06
CA ILE A 286 15.44 12.66 6.67
C ILE A 286 16.30 13.31 5.57
N LYS A 287 17.60 12.99 5.57
CA LYS A 287 18.49 13.30 4.46
C LYS A 287 19.32 12.08 4.11
N VAL A 288 19.50 11.87 2.82
CA VAL A 288 20.32 10.79 2.26
C VAL A 288 21.44 11.43 1.47
N PHE A 289 22.68 11.21 1.91
CA PHE A 289 23.87 11.80 1.31
C PHE A 289 24.74 10.72 0.68
N ASN A 290 25.21 10.94 -0.53
CA ASN A 290 26.30 10.13 -1.09
C ASN A 290 27.48 10.12 -0.12
N LEU A 291 28.14 8.96 0.03
CA LEU A 291 29.29 8.85 0.93
C LEU A 291 30.41 9.82 0.52
N GLU A 292 30.87 10.60 1.50
CA GLU A 292 32.04 11.46 1.36
C GLU A 292 33.31 10.63 1.11
N LYS A 293 34.35 11.26 0.55
CA LYS A 293 35.56 10.56 0.09
C LYS A 293 36.25 9.71 1.17
N ASN A 294 36.21 10.14 2.43
CA ASN A 294 36.82 9.44 3.56
C ASN A 294 35.93 8.32 4.14
N LEU A 295 34.70 8.17 3.66
CA LEU A 295 33.81 7.06 4.01
C LEU A 295 33.76 5.99 2.91
N LYS A 296 34.21 6.32 1.69
CA LYS A 296 34.23 5.36 0.57
C LYS A 296 35.26 4.27 0.82
N TYR A 297 34.88 3.03 0.52
CA TYR A 297 35.81 1.91 0.52
C TYR A 297 36.75 1.97 -0.71
N PRO A 298 37.97 1.40 -0.61
CA PRO A 298 38.92 1.38 -1.72
C PRO A 298 38.42 0.62 -2.97
N ASP A 299 37.45 -0.28 -2.79
CA ASP A 299 36.81 -1.06 -3.85
C ASP A 299 35.73 -0.28 -4.64
N GLY A 300 35.49 0.99 -4.31
CA GLY A 300 34.75 1.93 -5.16
C GLY A 300 33.23 1.85 -5.04
N ASP A 301 32.69 1.75 -3.81
CA ASP A 301 31.25 1.77 -3.56
C ASP A 301 30.64 3.18 -3.74
N ASP A 302 30.65 3.67 -4.98
CA ASP A 302 30.23 5.03 -5.34
C ASP A 302 28.73 5.29 -5.19
N PHE A 303 27.94 4.23 -4.98
CA PHE A 303 26.48 4.29 -4.87
C PHE A 303 25.98 4.24 -3.43
N ALA A 304 26.85 3.99 -2.46
CA ALA A 304 26.45 4.01 -1.07
C ALA A 304 26.18 5.43 -0.57
N ALA A 305 25.24 5.53 0.35
CA ALA A 305 24.78 6.74 0.99
C ALA A 305 24.66 6.56 2.50
N ARG A 306 24.93 7.62 3.25
CA ARG A 306 24.65 7.71 4.69
C ARG A 306 23.34 8.45 4.93
N VAL A 307 22.69 8.12 6.04
CA VAL A 307 21.41 8.70 6.42
C VAL A 307 21.60 9.63 7.62
N GLU A 308 20.98 10.82 7.56
CA GLU A 308 20.79 11.68 8.72
C GLU A 308 19.31 11.84 9.01
N LEU A 309 18.97 11.87 10.30
CA LEU A 309 17.62 12.09 10.79
C LEU A 309 17.54 13.41 11.54
N LEU A 310 16.45 14.14 11.34
CA LEU A 310 16.12 15.30 12.15
C LEU A 310 15.52 14.80 13.46
N VAL A 311 16.27 14.90 14.54
CA VAL A 311 15.84 14.48 15.88
C VAL A 311 15.75 15.67 16.82
N ASN A 312 14.90 15.59 17.83
CA ASN A 312 14.89 16.61 18.87
C ASN A 312 16.14 16.43 19.74
N ALA A 313 16.94 17.49 19.92
CA ALA A 313 18.21 17.46 20.66
C ALA A 313 18.09 17.06 22.14
N SER A 314 16.88 16.79 22.62
CA SER A 314 16.67 16.32 23.97
C SER A 314 16.56 14.81 24.00
N ALA A 315 17.68 14.15 24.24
CA ALA A 315 17.68 12.77 24.73
C ALA A 315 16.97 12.63 26.11
N ASP A 316 16.70 13.74 26.81
CA ASP A 316 16.31 13.78 28.24
C ASP A 316 14.86 14.24 28.50
N GLY A 317 13.98 14.26 27.49
CA GLY A 317 12.57 14.69 27.63
C GLY A 317 12.28 16.20 27.81
N ARG A 318 13.23 17.10 27.53
CA ARG A 318 13.05 18.56 27.48
C ARG A 318 12.86 19.08 26.05
N THR A 319 12.36 20.31 25.89
CA THR A 319 12.15 20.95 24.58
C THR A 319 13.46 21.57 24.06
N GLY A 320 14.28 20.80 23.34
CA GLY A 320 15.45 21.29 22.60
C GLY A 320 15.14 21.58 21.12
N PRO A 321 15.95 22.38 20.42
CA PRO A 321 15.83 22.54 18.97
C PRO A 321 16.06 21.19 18.26
N SER A 322 15.43 20.99 17.11
CA SER A 322 15.71 19.82 16.29
C SER A 322 17.09 19.95 15.63
N VAL A 323 17.82 18.85 15.57
CA VAL A 323 19.20 18.75 15.10
C VAL A 323 19.34 17.56 14.16
N TRP A 324 20.24 17.67 13.19
CA TRP A 324 20.58 16.56 12.30
C TRP A 324 21.57 15.63 12.99
N ALA A 325 21.28 14.34 12.95
CA ALA A 325 22.08 13.32 13.60
C ALA A 325 22.29 12.13 12.65
N PRO A 326 23.52 11.61 12.49
CA PRO A 326 23.79 10.47 11.63
C PRO A 326 23.15 9.20 12.19
N LEU A 327 22.70 8.34 11.29
CA LEU A 327 22.13 7.04 11.63
C LEU A 327 23.25 6.01 11.85
N CYS A 328 23.21 5.37 13.00
CA CYS A 328 24.15 4.34 13.43
C CYS A 328 23.79 2.97 12.89
N ALA A 329 24.82 2.20 12.54
CA ALA A 329 24.65 0.80 12.21
C ALA A 329 24.38 -0.01 13.48
N ARG A 330 23.41 -0.92 13.40
CA ARG A 330 23.06 -1.86 14.46
C ARG A 330 24.01 -3.08 14.41
N PRO A 331 24.15 -3.83 15.50
CA PRO A 331 24.89 -5.10 15.49
C PRO A 331 24.41 -6.08 14.42
N GLN A 332 23.10 -6.09 14.13
CA GLN A 332 22.49 -6.92 13.09
C GLN A 332 22.94 -6.51 11.68
N ASP A 333 23.10 -5.20 11.44
CA ASP A 333 23.56 -4.68 10.14
C ASP A 333 25.01 -5.10 9.87
N LEU A 334 25.85 -5.13 10.91
CA LEU A 334 27.21 -5.64 10.83
C LEU A 334 27.25 -7.15 10.60
N ALA A 335 26.42 -7.91 11.33
CA ALA A 335 26.34 -9.36 11.20
C ALA A 335 25.87 -9.80 9.81
N ALA A 336 25.02 -9.01 9.14
CA ALA A 336 24.59 -9.28 7.77
C ALA A 336 25.74 -9.26 6.74
N TYR A 337 26.88 -8.65 7.08
CA TYR A 337 28.06 -8.51 6.21
C TYR A 337 29.27 -9.38 6.61
N ASP A 338 29.11 -10.26 7.61
CA ASP A 338 30.16 -11.17 8.06
C ASP A 338 29.84 -12.64 7.68
N PRO A 339 30.63 -13.32 6.82
CA PRO A 339 31.85 -12.85 6.17
C PRO A 339 31.60 -12.03 4.88
N PRO A 340 32.52 -11.11 4.53
CA PRO A 340 32.35 -10.11 3.47
C PRO A 340 32.29 -10.67 2.03
N GLU A 341 32.57 -11.96 1.83
CA GLU A 341 32.70 -12.58 0.50
C GLU A 341 31.38 -12.83 -0.23
N LEU A 342 30.24 -12.77 0.46
CA LEU A 342 28.91 -12.96 -0.15
C LEU A 342 28.13 -11.66 -0.39
N ALA A 343 28.70 -10.52 0.02
CA ALA A 343 27.99 -9.24 0.09
C ALA A 343 28.01 -8.42 -1.22
N SER A 344 28.16 -9.08 -2.37
CA SER A 344 27.82 -8.46 -3.66
C SER A 344 26.30 -8.36 -3.87
N SER A 345 25.52 -9.01 -3.01
CA SER A 345 24.07 -9.01 -3.05
C SER A 345 23.48 -7.76 -2.38
N TYR A 346 22.47 -7.23 -3.05
CA TYR A 346 21.54 -6.25 -2.52
C TYR A 346 20.77 -6.90 -1.36
N ILE A 347 21.13 -6.57 -0.11
CA ILE A 347 20.40 -7.05 1.08
C ILE A 347 19.19 -6.14 1.26
N GLU A 348 18.00 -6.67 1.00
CA GLU A 348 16.75 -5.98 1.32
C GLU A 348 16.70 -5.75 2.83
N ASP A 349 16.58 -4.48 3.21
CA ASP A 349 16.48 -4.07 4.62
C ASP A 349 15.38 -3.02 4.74
N VAL A 350 14.50 -3.22 5.71
CA VAL A 350 13.34 -2.35 5.88
C VAL A 350 13.75 -0.92 6.24
N LEU A 351 14.80 -0.74 7.03
CA LEU A 351 15.29 0.60 7.39
C LEU A 351 15.86 1.32 6.15
N ALA A 352 16.62 0.64 5.30
CA ALA A 352 17.06 1.20 4.02
C ALA A 352 15.87 1.54 3.12
N TYR A 353 14.90 0.62 2.98
CA TYR A 353 13.70 0.82 2.17
C TYR A 353 12.89 2.04 2.63
N THR A 354 12.53 2.11 3.91
CA THR A 354 11.79 3.23 4.50
C THR A 354 12.58 4.54 4.36
N SER A 355 13.90 4.50 4.55
CA SER A 355 14.76 5.69 4.39
C SER A 355 14.73 6.24 2.96
N CYS A 356 14.84 5.37 1.95
CA CYS A 356 14.75 5.76 0.54
C CYS A 356 13.38 6.36 0.22
N GLN A 357 12.31 5.63 0.57
CA GLN A 357 10.92 6.04 0.36
C GLN A 357 10.62 7.42 0.95
N GLN A 358 11.13 7.67 2.16
CA GLN A 358 10.91 8.93 2.83
C GLN A 358 11.75 10.07 2.24
N SER A 359 12.96 9.78 1.76
CA SER A 359 13.88 10.80 1.22
C SER A 359 13.49 11.33 -0.16
N GLU A 360 12.75 10.53 -0.93
CA GLU A 360 12.31 10.92 -2.26
C GLU A 360 11.00 11.70 -2.21
N ALA A 361 10.98 12.84 -2.89
CA ALA A 361 9.76 13.64 -3.04
C ALA A 361 8.84 13.08 -4.14
N GLU A 362 9.39 12.24 -5.02
CA GLU A 362 8.64 11.65 -6.14
C GLU A 362 7.76 10.50 -5.66
N PRO A 363 6.46 10.49 -6.02
CA PRO A 363 5.58 9.39 -5.67
C PRO A 363 6.04 8.12 -6.38
N VAL A 364 6.10 7.02 -5.63
CA VAL A 364 6.28 5.68 -6.19
C VAL A 364 5.10 5.34 -7.08
N THR A 365 5.36 4.88 -8.30
CA THR A 365 4.33 4.40 -9.23
C THR A 365 4.48 2.90 -9.44
N TRP A 366 3.47 2.23 -10.00
CA TRP A 366 3.51 0.79 -10.27
C TRP A 366 4.69 0.39 -11.17
N ASN A 367 5.05 1.23 -12.14
CA ASN A 367 6.15 0.98 -13.07
C ASN A 367 7.45 1.59 -12.60
N ARG A 368 7.50 2.31 -11.48
CA ARG A 368 8.71 2.95 -10.98
C ARG A 368 8.73 2.85 -9.47
N GLN A 369 9.39 1.80 -9.01
CA GLN A 369 9.53 1.47 -7.61
C GLN A 369 10.87 1.93 -7.07
N LEU A 370 10.89 2.47 -5.86
CA LEU A 370 12.12 2.80 -5.16
C LEU A 370 12.41 1.73 -4.13
N TYR A 371 13.56 1.09 -4.26
CA TYR A 371 14.04 0.10 -3.30
C TYR A 371 15.24 0.66 -2.55
N GLY A 372 15.27 0.40 -1.24
CA GLY A 372 16.43 0.66 -0.40
C GLY A 372 17.09 -0.65 -0.02
N PHE A 373 18.40 -0.69 -0.17
CA PHE A 373 19.22 -1.85 0.16
C PHE A 373 20.26 -1.46 1.21
N LEU A 374 20.46 -2.34 2.19
CA LEU A 374 21.57 -2.21 3.10
C LEU A 374 22.87 -2.30 2.30
N ARG A 375 23.85 -1.44 2.65
CA ARG A 375 25.23 -1.51 2.18
C ARG A 375 26.13 -1.77 3.37
N ARG A 376 27.39 -2.11 3.08
CA ARG A 376 28.40 -2.37 4.10
C ARG A 376 28.48 -1.14 5.05
N PRO A 377 28.19 -1.30 6.35
CA PRO A 377 28.24 -0.21 7.31
C PRO A 377 29.62 0.45 7.33
N VAL A 378 29.66 1.79 7.27
CA VAL A 378 30.93 2.53 7.10
C VAL A 378 31.55 2.89 8.46
N PRO A 379 32.86 2.67 8.66
CA PRO A 379 33.51 3.00 9.93
C PRO A 379 33.52 4.51 10.16
N ILE A 380 33.26 4.92 11.41
CA ILE A 380 33.36 6.33 11.80
C ILE A 380 34.84 6.71 11.89
N PRO A 381 35.30 7.75 11.16
CA PRO A 381 36.69 8.19 11.27
C PRO A 381 37.03 8.63 12.70
N SER A 382 38.13 8.13 13.26
CA SER A 382 38.55 8.48 14.62
C SER A 382 39.29 9.82 14.70
N THR A 383 39.81 10.33 13.57
CA THR A 383 40.56 11.57 13.50
C THR A 383 39.73 12.69 12.87
N PRO A 384 39.64 13.87 13.50
CA PRO A 384 39.03 15.05 12.87
C PRO A 384 39.79 15.38 11.58
N VAL A 385 39.10 15.41 10.45
CA VAL A 385 39.70 15.78 9.17
C VAL A 385 39.52 17.29 9.00
N ALA A 386 40.63 18.03 8.94
CA ALA A 386 40.64 19.47 9.15
C ALA A 386 40.04 20.31 8.00
N GLN A 387 39.81 19.75 6.80
CA GLN A 387 39.25 20.50 5.65
C GLN A 387 38.85 19.60 4.47
N GLY A 388 37.80 19.99 3.74
CA GLY A 388 37.37 19.41 2.46
C GLY A 388 35.96 18.80 2.46
N ASP A 389 35.56 18.21 1.33
CA ASP A 389 34.32 17.42 1.17
C ASP A 389 34.46 16.03 1.83
N VAL A 390 34.73 16.03 3.13
CA VAL A 390 34.97 14.86 3.97
C VAL A 390 34.01 14.86 5.15
N PHE A 391 33.56 13.67 5.54
CA PHE A 391 32.74 13.50 6.72
C PHE A 391 33.53 13.82 7.99
N ASN A 392 33.01 14.73 8.81
CA ASN A 392 33.60 15.11 10.09
C ASN A 392 32.67 14.70 11.25
N PRO A 393 32.98 13.65 12.02
CA PRO A 393 32.13 13.21 13.13
C PRO A 393 32.04 14.26 14.25
N ALA A 394 33.05 15.12 14.41
CA ALA A 394 33.03 16.18 15.43
C ALA A 394 32.03 17.31 15.12
N ALA A 395 31.46 17.35 13.91
CA ALA A 395 30.39 18.28 13.56
C ALA A 395 29.03 17.86 14.14
N TYR A 396 28.90 16.63 14.63
CA TYR A 396 27.66 16.10 15.16
C TYR A 396 27.71 15.96 16.67
N THR A 397 26.72 16.53 17.34
CA THR A 397 26.52 16.39 18.80
C THR A 397 25.68 15.17 19.14
N TYR A 398 24.91 14.65 18.18
CA TYR A 398 23.95 13.56 18.38
C TYR A 398 24.06 12.50 17.30
N TRP A 399 23.72 11.28 17.66
CA TRP A 399 23.74 10.08 16.84
C TRP A 399 22.47 9.27 17.11
N VAL A 400 21.91 8.64 16.08
CA VAL A 400 20.61 7.95 16.20
C VAL A 400 20.79 6.48 15.90
N THR A 401 20.22 5.61 16.73
CA THR A 401 20.15 4.17 16.48
C THR A 401 18.69 3.74 16.47
N VAL A 402 18.29 2.96 15.47
CA VAL A 402 16.98 2.29 15.48
C VAL A 402 17.09 1.06 16.39
N ILE A 403 16.36 1.07 17.50
CA ILE A 403 16.39 0.00 18.52
C ILE A 403 15.17 -0.94 18.45
N GLY A 404 14.19 -0.61 17.60
CA GLY A 404 12.98 -1.40 17.42
C GLY A 404 11.91 -0.63 16.64
N GLY A 405 10.68 -1.11 16.73
CA GLY A 405 9.55 -0.59 15.96
C GLY A 405 8.91 -1.71 15.13
N ASP A 406 7.64 -1.55 14.81
CA ASP A 406 6.95 -2.43 13.87
C ASP A 406 7.40 -2.05 12.47
N THR A 407 8.15 -2.90 11.77
CA THR A 407 8.65 -2.58 10.43
C THR A 407 7.60 -2.71 9.33
N GLU A 408 6.43 -3.28 9.63
CA GLU A 408 5.41 -3.62 8.62
C GLU A 408 4.43 -2.46 8.34
N THR A 409 4.29 -1.50 9.25
CA THR A 409 3.25 -0.47 9.20
C THR A 409 3.76 0.95 9.01
N LEU A 410 5.08 1.15 8.94
CA LEU A 410 5.66 2.49 9.02
C LEU A 410 5.80 3.15 7.67
N ASN A 411 5.39 4.41 7.64
CA ASN A 411 5.59 5.29 6.50
C ASN A 411 6.87 6.13 6.65
N SER A 412 7.52 6.11 7.83
CA SER A 412 8.74 6.87 8.08
C SER A 412 9.65 6.28 9.14
N VAL A 413 10.94 6.64 9.08
CA VAL A 413 11.96 6.22 10.05
C VAL A 413 11.69 6.79 11.45
N GLN A 414 11.02 7.95 11.55
CA GLN A 414 10.69 8.58 12.84
C GLN A 414 9.55 7.85 13.59
N GLU A 415 8.80 6.98 12.91
CA GLU A 415 7.81 6.10 13.55
C GLU A 415 8.47 4.84 14.15
N MET A 416 9.75 4.59 13.86
CA MET A 416 10.54 3.54 14.52
C MET A 416 10.91 3.95 15.95
N GLN A 417 11.30 2.97 16.76
CA GLN A 417 11.85 3.25 18.09
C GLN A 417 13.30 3.70 17.93
N LEU A 418 13.54 5.00 18.14
CA LEU A 418 14.85 5.63 18.02
C LEU A 418 15.49 5.82 19.40
N SER A 419 16.77 5.48 19.49
CA SER A 419 17.66 5.87 20.59
C SER A 419 18.59 6.97 20.12
N VAL A 420 18.66 8.09 20.85
CA VAL A 420 19.53 9.22 20.54
C VAL A 420 20.66 9.28 21.56
N SER A 421 21.91 9.28 21.10
CA SER A 421 23.11 9.36 21.93
C SER A 421 23.92 10.61 21.61
N THR A 422 24.65 11.13 22.60
CA THR A 422 25.64 12.20 22.41
C THR A 422 27.04 11.66 22.08
N THR A 423 27.24 10.35 22.16
CA THR A 423 28.48 9.68 21.73
C THR A 423 28.28 9.11 20.34
N PRO A 424 29.35 8.99 19.53
CA PRO A 424 29.31 8.22 18.29
C PRO A 424 28.75 6.82 18.50
N CYS A 425 28.30 6.22 17.41
CA CYS A 425 27.68 4.89 17.38
C CYS A 425 28.48 3.88 18.20
N GLU A 426 27.81 3.15 19.09
CA GLU A 426 28.44 2.14 19.96
C GLU A 426 29.20 1.07 19.15
N THR A 427 28.68 0.76 17.96
CA THR A 427 29.31 -0.17 17.02
C THR A 427 30.60 0.39 16.40
N GLY A 428 30.80 1.71 16.39
CA GLY A 428 31.86 2.38 15.64
C GLY A 428 31.55 2.54 14.14
N TYR A 429 30.35 2.17 13.69
CA TYR A 429 29.94 2.21 12.29
C TYR A 429 28.65 3.00 12.08
N MET A 430 28.58 3.73 10.97
CA MET A 430 27.34 4.36 10.50
C MET A 430 26.58 3.42 9.57
N PHE A 431 25.26 3.57 9.60
CA PHE A 431 24.37 2.93 8.66
C PHE A 431 24.66 3.44 7.25
N SER A 432 24.75 2.52 6.31
CA SER A 432 25.03 2.78 4.90
C SER A 432 24.01 2.06 4.05
N MET A 433 23.46 2.72 3.05
CA MET A 433 22.43 2.17 2.19
C MET A 433 22.58 2.62 0.74
N TYR A 434 21.80 2.03 -0.15
CA TYR A 434 21.69 2.44 -1.54
C TYR A 434 20.23 2.46 -1.96
N CYS A 435 19.79 3.53 -2.60
CA CYS A 435 18.46 3.65 -3.18
C CYS A 435 18.54 3.40 -4.69
N VAL A 436 17.67 2.54 -5.21
CA VAL A 436 17.57 2.30 -6.66
C VAL A 436 16.13 2.37 -7.12
N TRP A 437 15.95 3.07 -8.24
CA TRP A 437 14.71 3.06 -8.98
C TRP A 437 14.68 1.83 -9.88
N VAL A 438 13.70 0.96 -9.64
CA VAL A 438 13.38 -0.19 -10.49
C VAL A 438 12.19 0.20 -11.34
N THR A 439 12.43 0.40 -12.63
CA THR A 439 11.35 0.65 -13.58
C THR A 439 10.86 -0.68 -14.15
N ALA A 440 9.62 -1.08 -13.86
CA ALA A 440 9.01 -2.24 -14.49
C ALA A 440 8.70 -1.89 -15.95
N VAL A 441 9.50 -2.37 -16.88
CA VAL A 441 9.24 -2.24 -18.31
C VAL A 441 8.24 -3.34 -18.69
N GLY A 442 6.97 -2.95 -18.87
CA GLY A 442 5.96 -3.86 -19.43
C GLY A 442 6.42 -4.33 -20.81
N LYS A 443 6.39 -5.66 -21.03
CA LYS A 443 6.60 -6.24 -22.36
C LYS A 443 5.30 -6.31 -23.12
#